data_AF-A0A0B8P5Z5-F1
#
_entry.id   AF-A0A0B8P5Z5-F1
#
_cell.length_a   1.000
_cell.length_b   1.000
_cell.length_c   1.000
_cell.angle_alpha   90.00
_cell.angle_beta   90.00
_cell.angle_gamma   90.00
#
_symmetry.space_group_name_H-M   'P 1'
#
loop_
_entity.id
_entity.type
_entity.pdbx_description
1 polymer ?
#
loop_
_entity_poly.entity_id
_entity_poly.type
_entity_poly.pdbx_seq_one_letter_code
_entity_poly.pdbx_strand_id
1 'polypeptide(L)'
;MASDIHKIVEAEGPIHVKHLGIRLLSAVGATRSGARISRAILQATAIAEQNRWVKLDGEFLLSPSKEISVRGRQELSANERKFDFIFDGEIGKAAIETVEETYSIAKDELVKSIAEVLGFSSTSKAMKLRIEAVLEELEARSELSVSGGVYRAQA
;
A
#
# COMPACT_ATOMS: atom_id res chain seq x y z
N MET A 1 8.45 13.21 -17.27
CA MET A 1 7.23 12.73 -16.58
C MET A 1 7.22 11.22 -16.41
N ALA A 2 7.31 10.38 -17.45
CA ALA A 2 7.34 8.92 -17.27
C ALA A 2 8.54 8.44 -16.42
N SER A 3 9.72 9.02 -16.66
CA SER A 3 10.90 8.83 -15.81
C SER A 3 10.71 9.29 -14.37
N ASP A 4 9.93 10.35 -14.15
CA ASP A 4 9.66 10.90 -12.81
C ASP A 4 8.68 10.01 -12.06
N ILE A 5 7.67 9.47 -12.76
CA ILE A 5 6.77 8.44 -12.23
C ILE A 5 7.58 7.22 -11.80
N HIS A 6 8.47 6.71 -12.64
CA HIS A 6 9.31 5.57 -12.28
C HIS A 6 10.14 5.87 -11.02
N LYS A 7 10.81 7.03 -10.93
CA LYS A 7 11.56 7.42 -9.72
C LYS A 7 10.69 7.49 -8.46
N ILE A 8 9.48 8.03 -8.57
CA ILE A 8 8.55 8.12 -7.43
C ILE A 8 8.11 6.72 -7.00
N VAL A 9 7.75 5.85 -7.94
CA VAL A 9 7.34 4.46 -7.66
C VAL A 9 8.50 3.66 -7.07
N GLU A 10 9.73 3.87 -7.54
CA GLU A 10 10.93 3.26 -6.97
C GLU A 10 11.19 3.68 -5.52
N ALA A 11 10.83 4.91 -5.15
CA ALA A 11 11.07 5.46 -3.83
C ALA A 11 9.90 5.22 -2.84
N GLU A 12 8.66 5.27 -3.31
CA GLU A 12 7.45 5.27 -2.49
C GLU A 12 6.46 4.15 -2.82
N GLY A 13 6.79 3.28 -3.78
CA GLY A 13 5.92 2.17 -4.20
C GLY A 13 5.72 1.10 -3.11
N PRO A 14 4.54 0.48 -3.02
CA PRO A 14 3.31 0.73 -3.80
C PRO A 14 2.69 2.10 -3.53
N ILE A 15 2.29 2.81 -4.60
CA ILE A 15 1.74 4.17 -4.49
C ILE A 15 0.41 4.32 -5.21
N HIS A 16 -0.57 4.86 -4.50
CA HIS A 16 -1.88 5.18 -5.07
C HIS A 16 -1.80 6.34 -6.08
N VAL A 17 -2.55 6.28 -7.19
CA VAL A 17 -2.54 7.29 -8.28
C VAL A 17 -2.77 8.72 -7.79
N LYS A 18 -3.59 8.92 -6.75
CA LYS A 18 -3.81 10.25 -6.13
C LYS A 18 -2.56 10.78 -5.44
N HIS A 19 -1.81 9.92 -4.73
CA HIS A 19 -0.53 10.30 -4.12
C HIS A 19 0.53 10.58 -5.19
N LEU A 20 0.59 9.76 -6.24
CA LEU A 20 1.46 10.00 -7.39
C LEU A 20 1.20 11.41 -7.98
N GLY A 21 -0.06 11.78 -8.15
CA GLY A 21 -0.45 13.11 -8.61
C GLY A 21 0.04 14.24 -7.70
N ILE A 22 -0.08 14.06 -6.38
CA ILE A 22 0.45 15.03 -5.39
C ILE A 22 1.97 15.15 -5.51
N ARG A 23 2.70 14.04 -5.56
CA ARG A 23 4.18 14.04 -5.69
C ARG A 23 4.64 14.74 -6.97
N LEU A 24 4.00 14.44 -8.10
CA LEU A 24 4.33 15.06 -9.39
C LEU A 24 4.04 16.56 -9.40
N LEU A 25 2.91 16.99 -8.83
CA LEU A 25 2.54 18.41 -8.74
C LEU A 25 3.52 19.18 -7.84
N SER A 26 3.84 18.62 -6.68
CA SER A 26 4.82 19.21 -5.75
C SER A 26 6.20 19.34 -6.39
N ALA A 27 6.64 18.36 -7.19
CA ALA A 27 7.92 18.40 -7.88
C ALA A 27 8.05 19.55 -8.91
N VAL A 28 6.92 20.04 -9.45
CA VAL A 28 6.90 21.14 -10.43
C VAL A 28 6.39 22.46 -9.84
N GLY A 29 6.17 22.52 -8.52
CA GLY A 29 5.65 23.71 -7.83
C GLY A 29 4.19 24.06 -8.18
N ALA A 30 3.42 23.12 -8.72
CA ALA A 30 2.03 23.32 -9.08
C ALA A 30 1.12 22.82 -7.93
N THR A 31 0.00 23.51 -7.69
CA THR A 31 -0.93 23.16 -6.61
C THR A 31 -2.25 22.54 -7.09
N ARG A 32 -2.50 22.53 -8.41
CA ARG A 32 -3.74 22.01 -8.99
C ARG A 32 -3.47 21.16 -10.22
N SER A 33 -4.12 19.99 -10.27
CA SER A 33 -4.19 19.19 -11.49
C SER A 33 -5.38 19.68 -12.32
N GLY A 34 -5.11 20.48 -13.35
CA GLY A 34 -6.10 20.74 -14.40
C GLY A 34 -6.18 19.56 -15.38
N ALA A 35 -7.21 19.49 -16.21
CA ALA A 35 -7.43 18.39 -17.17
C ALA A 35 -6.20 18.08 -18.07
N ARG A 36 -5.36 19.08 -18.36
CA ARG A 36 -4.09 18.90 -19.09
C ARG A 36 -3.07 18.09 -18.30
N ILE A 37 -2.90 18.37 -17.01
CA ILE A 37 -1.94 17.66 -16.16
C ILE A 37 -2.42 16.23 -15.92
N SER A 38 -3.71 16.03 -15.62
CA SER A 38 -4.28 14.69 -15.47
C SER A 38 -4.05 13.82 -16.72
N ARG A 39 -4.26 14.38 -17.91
CA ARG A 39 -3.97 13.68 -19.18
C ARG A 39 -2.49 13.35 -19.35
N ALA A 40 -1.60 14.29 -18.99
CA ALA A 40 -0.16 14.06 -19.06
C ALA A 40 0.29 12.94 -18.11
N ILE A 41 -0.25 12.89 -16.87
CA ILE A 41 0.05 11.83 -15.91
C ILE A 41 -0.42 10.47 -16.44
N LEU A 42 -1.64 10.41 -17.00
CA LEU A 42 -2.18 9.17 -17.57
C LEU A 42 -1.31 8.66 -18.73
N GLN A 43 -0.96 9.55 -19.67
CA GLN A 43 -0.07 9.19 -20.80
C GLN A 43 1.31 8.75 -20.32
N ALA A 44 1.90 9.46 -19.35
CA ALA A 44 3.19 9.12 -18.79
C ALA A 44 3.18 7.79 -18.04
N THR A 45 2.07 7.46 -17.36
CA THR A 45 1.87 6.16 -16.69
C THR A 45 1.83 5.03 -17.71
N ALA A 46 1.06 5.20 -18.80
CA ALA A 46 0.98 4.21 -19.88
C ALA A 46 2.36 3.97 -20.54
N ILE A 47 3.13 5.04 -20.77
CA ILE A 47 4.51 4.91 -21.29
C ILE A 47 5.41 4.15 -20.29
N ALA A 48 5.33 4.47 -18.99
CA ALA A 48 6.13 3.78 -17.98
C ALA A 48 5.77 2.29 -17.87
N GLU A 49 4.49 1.95 -17.96
CA GLU A 49 4.00 0.57 -17.96
C GLU A 49 4.44 -0.20 -19.22
N GLN A 50 4.33 0.41 -20.41
CA GLN A 50 4.79 -0.20 -21.66
C GLN A 50 6.29 -0.53 -21.62
N ASN A 51 7.08 0.32 -20.97
CA ASN A 51 8.51 0.09 -20.75
C ASN A 51 8.82 -0.85 -19.58
N ARG A 52 7.80 -1.39 -18.89
CA ARG A 52 7.90 -2.25 -17.70
C ARG A 52 8.67 -1.59 -16.54
N TRP A 53 8.64 -0.27 -16.46
CA TRP A 53 9.24 0.48 -15.36
C TRP A 53 8.33 0.53 -14.13
N VAL A 54 7.03 0.39 -14.36
CA VAL A 54 5.99 0.33 -13.34
C VAL A 54 4.97 -0.72 -13.76
N LYS A 55 4.21 -1.24 -12.81
CA LYS A 55 3.02 -2.08 -13.04
C LYS A 55 1.82 -1.39 -12.41
N LEU A 56 0.73 -1.23 -13.16
CA LEU A 56 -0.54 -0.77 -12.62
C LEU A 56 -1.31 -1.97 -12.05
N ASP A 57 -1.79 -1.84 -10.82
CA ASP A 57 -2.67 -2.81 -10.14
C ASP A 57 -3.82 -2.05 -9.49
N GLY A 58 -4.99 -2.07 -10.13
CA GLY A 58 -6.11 -1.22 -9.78
C GLY A 58 -5.73 0.27 -9.79
N GLU A 59 -5.81 0.92 -8.63
CA GLU A 59 -5.45 2.33 -8.44
C GLU A 59 -4.01 2.54 -7.94
N PHE A 60 -3.17 1.50 -7.94
CA PHE A 60 -1.81 1.53 -7.41
C PHE A 60 -0.76 1.28 -8.48
N LEU A 61 0.36 1.99 -8.39
CA LEU A 61 1.55 1.71 -9.18
C LEU A 61 2.58 0.99 -8.31
N LEU A 62 3.13 -0.10 -8.84
CA LEU A 62 4.17 -0.91 -8.23
C LEU A 62 5.45 -0.89 -9.06
N SER A 63 6.58 -1.09 -8.40
CA SER A 63 7.84 -1.39 -9.09
C SER A 63 7.87 -2.89 -9.43
N PRO A 64 8.01 -3.28 -10.71
CA PRO A 64 8.07 -4.70 -11.09
C PRO A 64 9.34 -5.41 -10.60
N SER A 65 10.37 -4.65 -10.23
CA SER A 65 11.69 -5.13 -9.81
C SER A 65 11.89 -5.15 -8.29
N LYS A 66 10.91 -4.69 -7.51
CA LYS A 66 11.01 -4.63 -6.05
C LYS A 66 9.90 -5.42 -5.40
N GLU A 67 10.25 -6.08 -4.31
CA GLU A 67 9.27 -6.64 -3.41
C GLU A 67 8.49 -5.53 -2.70
N ILE A 68 7.27 -5.84 -2.29
CA ILE A 68 6.44 -4.94 -1.51
C ILE A 68 7.05 -4.82 -0.12
N SER A 69 7.35 -3.59 0.28
CA SER A 69 7.79 -3.25 1.63
C SER A 69 6.70 -2.49 2.37
N VAL A 70 6.57 -2.73 3.67
CA VAL A 70 5.63 -2.00 4.51
C VAL A 70 6.18 -0.61 4.82
N ARG A 71 5.38 0.43 4.55
CA ARG A 71 5.74 1.83 4.84
C ARG A 71 4.85 2.43 5.92
N GLY A 72 5.47 2.91 7.00
CA GLY A 72 4.81 3.75 7.99
C GLY A 72 4.44 5.13 7.42
N ARG A 73 3.20 5.56 7.62
CA ARG A 73 2.68 6.84 7.13
C ARG A 73 2.31 7.82 8.25
N GLN A 74 2.88 7.63 9.44
CA GLN A 74 2.56 8.46 10.62
C GLN A 74 2.87 9.95 10.40
N GLU A 75 3.96 10.25 9.69
CA GLU A 75 4.40 11.62 9.38
C GLU A 75 3.59 12.31 8.27
N LEU A 76 2.68 11.60 7.59
CA LEU A 76 1.86 12.21 6.54
C LEU A 76 0.74 13.06 7.14
N SER A 77 0.37 14.13 6.44
CA SER A 77 -0.80 14.93 6.78
C SER A 77 -2.09 14.09 6.76
N ALA A 78 -3.10 14.49 7.54
CA ALA A 78 -4.37 13.75 7.63
C ALA A 78 -5.07 13.54 6.27
N ASN A 79 -4.86 14.44 5.30
CA ASN A 79 -5.45 14.33 3.97
C ASN A 79 -4.79 13.25 3.10
N GLU A 80 -3.51 12.96 3.34
CA GLU A 80 -2.75 11.90 2.66
C GLU A 80 -2.78 10.58 3.46
N ARG A 81 -2.94 10.67 4.78
CA ARG A 81 -3.01 9.51 5.68
C ARG A 81 -4.40 8.89 5.69
N LYS A 82 -4.83 8.38 4.53
CA LYS A 82 -6.10 7.66 4.33
C LYS A 82 -5.82 6.19 4.06
N PHE A 83 -6.61 5.32 4.69
CA PHE A 83 -6.44 3.87 4.55
C PHE A 83 -6.71 3.40 3.12
N ASP A 84 -7.58 4.09 2.38
CA ASP A 84 -7.84 3.86 0.95
C ASP A 84 -6.58 3.97 0.08
N PHE A 85 -5.53 4.64 0.57
CA PHE A 85 -4.25 4.81 -0.14
C PHE A 85 -3.18 3.79 0.28
N ILE A 86 -3.56 2.75 1.02
CA ILE A 86 -2.72 1.60 1.34
C ILE A 86 -3.00 0.49 0.33
N PHE A 87 -1.95 -0.11 -0.23
CA PHE A 87 -2.10 -1.26 -1.11
C PHE A 87 -2.39 -2.53 -0.30
N ASP A 88 -3.27 -3.42 -0.78
CA ASP A 88 -3.62 -4.64 -0.03
C ASP A 88 -2.40 -5.56 0.16
N GLY A 89 -1.46 -5.58 -0.79
CA GLY A 89 -0.20 -6.30 -0.62
C GLY A 89 0.69 -5.73 0.50
N GLU A 90 0.59 -4.44 0.85
CA GLU A 90 1.27 -3.89 2.03
C GLU A 90 0.60 -4.38 3.32
N ILE A 91 -0.72 -4.48 3.33
CA ILE A 91 -1.49 -5.04 4.45
C ILE A 91 -1.09 -6.50 4.68
N GLY A 92 -1.01 -7.29 3.61
CA GLY A 92 -0.63 -8.68 3.68
C GLY A 92 0.81 -8.87 4.14
N LYS A 93 1.75 -8.07 3.61
CA LYS A 93 3.15 -8.09 4.05
C LYS A 93 3.29 -7.73 5.53
N ALA A 94 2.58 -6.69 5.99
CA ALA A 94 2.56 -6.30 7.39
C ALA A 94 1.98 -7.42 8.28
N ALA A 95 0.96 -8.14 7.82
CA ALA A 95 0.40 -9.27 8.54
C ALA A 95 1.43 -10.40 8.72
N ILE A 96 2.11 -10.79 7.65
CA ILE A 96 3.14 -11.85 7.67
C ILE A 96 4.29 -11.44 8.60
N GLU A 97 4.86 -10.25 8.40
CA GLU A 97 5.97 -9.75 9.23
C GLU A 97 5.58 -9.69 10.72
N THR A 98 4.38 -9.20 11.04
CA THR A 98 3.90 -9.13 12.43
C THR A 98 3.75 -10.52 13.05
N VAL A 99 3.21 -11.49 12.31
CA VAL A 99 3.03 -12.86 12.80
C VAL A 99 4.37 -13.58 12.96
N GLU A 100 5.33 -13.35 12.06
CA GLU A 100 6.69 -13.87 12.17
C GLU A 100 7.42 -13.31 13.40
N GLU A 101 7.30 -12.00 13.65
CA GLU A 101 7.92 -11.36 14.82
C GLU A 101 7.31 -11.83 16.16
N THR A 102 6.00 -12.07 16.18
CA THR A 102 5.28 -12.45 17.41
C THR A 102 5.15 -13.96 17.60
N TYR A 103 5.49 -14.78 16.59
CA TYR A 103 5.25 -16.23 16.46
C TYR A 103 3.78 -16.66 16.47
N SER A 104 2.95 -16.00 17.27
CA SER A 104 1.51 -16.15 17.30
C SER A 104 0.84 -14.91 17.85
N ILE A 105 -0.31 -14.54 17.30
CA ILE A 105 -1.03 -13.32 17.70
C ILE A 105 -2.54 -13.48 17.50
N ALA A 106 -3.33 -12.94 18.44
CA ALA A 106 -4.79 -12.98 18.33
C ALA A 106 -5.26 -12.08 17.17
N LYS A 107 -6.33 -12.47 16.46
CA LYS A 107 -6.87 -11.72 15.30
C LYS A 107 -7.06 -10.23 15.59
N ASP A 108 -7.67 -9.89 16.71
CA ASP A 108 -7.94 -8.49 17.09
C ASP A 108 -6.67 -7.70 17.42
N GLU A 109 -5.62 -8.36 17.92
CA GLU A 109 -4.31 -7.75 18.17
C GLU A 109 -3.56 -7.55 16.86
N LEU A 110 -3.56 -8.56 15.98
CA LEU A 110 -2.94 -8.50 14.66
C LEU A 110 -3.50 -7.34 13.82
N VAL A 111 -4.83 -7.18 13.80
CA VAL A 111 -5.47 -6.07 13.10
C VAL A 111 -4.98 -4.70 13.61
N LYS A 112 -4.81 -4.55 14.93
CA LYS A 112 -4.29 -3.31 15.53
C LYS A 112 -2.83 -3.08 15.16
N SER A 113 -1.98 -4.10 15.31
CA SER A 113 -0.57 -4.03 14.96
C SER A 113 -0.36 -3.66 13.49
N ILE A 114 -1.10 -4.27 12.57
CA ILE A 114 -1.06 -3.93 11.14
C ILE A 114 -1.42 -2.44 10.92
N ALA A 115 -2.50 -1.97 11.54
CA ALA A 115 -2.91 -0.56 11.42
C ALA A 115 -1.84 0.40 11.95
N GLU A 116 -1.22 0.08 13.09
CA GLU A 116 -0.17 0.88 13.73
C GLU A 116 1.10 0.97 12.87
N VAL A 117 1.58 -0.15 12.33
CA VAL A 117 2.75 -0.22 11.45
C VAL A 117 2.52 0.58 10.16
N LEU A 118 1.31 0.51 9.60
CA LEU A 118 0.91 1.32 8.44
C LEU A 118 0.74 2.81 8.77
N GLY A 119 0.74 3.16 10.06
CA GLY A 119 0.77 4.52 10.57
C GLY A 119 -0.58 5.08 11.01
N PHE A 120 -1.54 4.22 11.36
CA PHE A 120 -2.86 4.60 11.87
C PHE A 120 -2.95 4.32 13.37
N SER A 121 -3.20 5.36 14.16
CA SER A 121 -3.32 5.28 15.61
C SER A 121 -4.67 4.72 16.11
N SER A 122 -5.63 4.52 15.21
CA SER A 122 -6.92 3.92 15.55
C SER A 122 -7.43 3.09 14.37
N THR A 123 -8.19 2.04 14.69
CA THR A 123 -8.78 1.15 13.70
C THR A 123 -10.28 1.41 13.58
N SER A 124 -10.72 1.94 12.44
CA SER A 124 -12.13 2.11 12.14
C SER A 124 -12.73 0.77 11.71
N LYS A 125 -14.06 0.66 11.74
CA LYS A 125 -14.77 -0.54 11.26
C LYS A 125 -14.41 -0.88 9.81
N ALA A 126 -14.29 0.11 8.94
CA ALA A 126 -13.91 -0.10 7.54
C ALA A 126 -12.48 -0.61 7.39
N MET A 127 -11.53 -0.06 8.18
CA MET A 127 -10.14 -0.54 8.18
C MET A 127 -10.06 -1.99 8.67
N LYS A 128 -10.75 -2.30 9.78
CA LYS A 128 -10.81 -3.67 10.30
C LYS A 128 -11.33 -4.64 9.25
N LEU A 129 -12.48 -4.37 8.62
CA LEU A 129 -13.05 -5.25 7.60
C LEU A 129 -12.10 -5.49 6.42
N ARG A 130 -11.39 -4.44 5.97
CA ARG A 130 -10.43 -4.57 4.87
C ARG A 130 -9.20 -5.39 5.27
N ILE A 131 -8.66 -5.17 6.47
CA ILE A 131 -7.55 -5.98 6.98
C ILE A 131 -7.98 -7.44 7.13
N GLU A 132 -9.16 -7.70 7.69
CA GLU A 132 -9.70 -9.05 7.84
C GLU A 132 -9.88 -9.77 6.50
N ALA A 133 -10.36 -9.07 5.47
CA ALA A 133 -10.46 -9.63 4.12
C ALA A 133 -9.08 -10.05 3.56
N VAL A 134 -8.04 -9.22 3.76
CA VAL A 134 -6.67 -9.58 3.34
C VAL A 134 -6.15 -10.78 4.13
N LEU A 135 -6.42 -10.87 5.43
CA LEU A 135 -6.03 -12.03 6.24
C LEU A 135 -6.72 -13.32 5.75
N GLU A 136 -8.01 -13.26 5.41
CA GLU A 136 -8.75 -14.39 4.83
C GLU A 136 -8.15 -14.83 3.48
N GLU A 137 -7.67 -13.91 2.65
CA GLU A 137 -6.96 -14.24 1.42
C GLU A 137 -5.61 -14.93 1.68
N LEU A 138 -4.85 -14.48 2.69
CA LEU A 138 -3.58 -15.12 3.09
C LEU A 138 -3.81 -16.53 3.64
N GLU A 139 -4.87 -16.73 4.43
CA GLU A 139 -5.29 -18.05 4.90
C GLU A 139 -5.64 -18.97 3.72
N ALA A 140 -6.41 -18.47 2.74
CA ALA A 140 -6.78 -19.23 1.56
C ALA A 140 -5.57 -19.64 0.71
N ARG A 141 -4.51 -18.83 0.71
CA ARG A 141 -3.22 -19.11 0.05
C ARG A 141 -2.27 -19.95 0.91
N SER A 142 -2.69 -20.31 2.12
CA SER A 142 -1.90 -21.00 3.15
C SER A 142 -0.70 -20.19 3.68
N GLU A 143 -0.51 -18.92 3.31
CA GLU A 143 0.62 -18.10 3.77
C GLU A 143 0.57 -17.82 5.29
N LEU A 144 -0.63 -17.83 5.86
CA LEU A 144 -0.87 -17.78 7.30
C LEU A 144 -1.83 -18.88 7.72
N SER A 145 -1.70 -19.36 8.95
CA SER A 145 -2.64 -20.32 9.55
C SER A 145 -3.36 -19.70 10.74
N VAL A 146 -4.66 -20.02 10.88
CA VAL A 146 -5.49 -19.58 12.00
C VAL A 146 -6.07 -20.77 12.77
N SER A 147 -5.99 -20.74 14.10
CA SER A 147 -6.60 -21.74 14.97
C SER A 147 -7.11 -21.09 16.24
N GLY A 148 -8.40 -21.25 16.54
CA GLY A 148 -9.01 -20.63 17.72
C GLY A 148 -8.94 -19.10 17.74
N GLY A 149 -8.89 -18.44 16.58
CA GLY A 149 -8.75 -16.99 16.46
C GLY A 149 -7.33 -16.45 16.64
N VAL A 150 -6.32 -17.33 16.66
CA VAL A 150 -4.90 -16.99 16.76
C VAL A 150 -4.21 -17.30 15.44
N TYR A 151 -3.50 -16.33 14.89
CA TYR A 151 -2.67 -16.46 13.69
C TYR A 151 -1.29 -16.97 14.04
N ARG A 152 -0.70 -17.78 13.15
CA ARG A 152 0.67 -18.31 13.24
C ARG A 152 1.31 -18.38 11.87
N ALA A 153 2.63 -18.16 11.84
CA ALA A 153 3.43 -18.36 10.63
C ALA A 153 3.35 -19.83 10.21
N GLN A 154 3.29 -20.07 8.90
CA GLN A 154 3.37 -21.44 8.39
C GLN A 154 4.82 -21.94 8.54
N ALA A 155 4.99 -23.16 9.04
CA ALA A 155 6.29 -23.83 9.15
C ALA A 155 6.69 -24.53 7.85
#